data_AF-A0A7X4DNB1-F1
#
_entry.id   AF-A0A7X4DNB1-F1
#
_cell.length_a   1.000
_cell.length_b   1.000
_cell.length_c   1.000
_cell.angle_alpha   90.00
_cell.angle_beta   90.00
_cell.angle_gamma   90.00
#
_symmetry.space_group_name_H-M   'P 1'
#
loop_
_entity.id
_entity.type
_entity.pdbx_description
1 polymer ?
#
loop_
_entity_poly.entity_id
_entity_poly.type
_entity_poly.pdbx_seq_one_letter_code
_entity_poly.pdbx_strand_id
1 'polypeptide(L)'
;MFGVPPGADFPQVVVERILDAHSGRAPEDLARVRILVNSRRMQRRFASLFRASGPRLLPRILLVTEIERILPGIDLPRPVSRLRRQLELAQLTARLVDAEPDLAHPAAAVSLANSLASLLDEIQGEGIAPEQVRTLEIGDDSLHWQRSLKFLDIVGTYVESVSGDGLDFEARRRLGVEKVSAAWASDPPDTPVIIAGSTGSRTTTRM
;
A
#
# COMPACT_ATOMS: atom_id res chain seq x y z
N MET A 1 11.22 15.40 11.65
CA MET A 1 10.74 15.55 10.26
C MET A 1 11.72 16.47 9.53
N PHE A 2 12.13 16.12 8.30
CA PHE A 2 13.01 16.95 7.47
C PHE A 2 12.27 17.35 6.19
N GLY A 3 12.59 18.50 5.61
CA GLY A 3 11.92 19.04 4.42
C GLY A 3 12.89 19.63 3.42
N VAL A 4 12.45 19.72 2.17
CA VAL A 4 13.16 20.38 1.06
C VAL A 4 12.29 21.54 0.57
N PRO A 5 12.85 22.69 0.17
CA PRO A 5 12.07 23.80 -0.36
C PRO A 5 11.19 23.40 -1.55
N PRO A 6 9.99 24.01 -1.71
CA PRO A 6 9.17 23.82 -2.90
C PRO A 6 9.96 24.13 -4.19
N GLY A 7 9.80 23.29 -5.21
CA GLY A 7 10.43 23.46 -6.52
C GLY A 7 11.88 22.97 -6.64
N ALA A 8 12.52 22.55 -5.54
CA ALA A 8 13.85 21.93 -5.62
C ALA A 8 13.78 20.48 -6.17
N ASP A 9 14.85 20.01 -6.81
CA ASP A 9 15.02 18.60 -7.17
C ASP A 9 15.22 17.79 -5.88
N PHE A 10 14.11 17.33 -5.30
CA PHE A 10 14.10 16.59 -4.03
C PHE A 10 15.11 15.43 -4.01
N PRO A 11 15.15 14.52 -5.00
CA PRO A 11 16.14 13.45 -5.04
C PRO A 11 17.58 13.95 -5.01
N GLN A 12 17.89 15.00 -5.77
CA GLN A 12 19.23 15.57 -5.80
C GLN A 12 19.62 16.13 -4.44
N VAL A 13 18.77 16.96 -3.83
CA VAL A 13 19.04 17.55 -2.50
C VAL A 13 19.25 16.47 -1.45
N VAL A 14 18.42 15.42 -1.43
CA VAL A 14 18.57 14.33 -0.46
C VAL A 14 19.89 13.58 -0.67
N VAL A 15 20.26 13.28 -1.92
CA VAL A 15 21.54 12.62 -2.22
C VAL A 15 22.72 13.47 -1.78
N GLU A 16 22.74 14.77 -2.12
CA GLU A 16 23.80 15.69 -1.70
C GLU A 16 23.94 15.70 -0.17
N ARG A 17 22.83 15.82 0.57
CA ARG A 17 22.85 15.81 2.04
C ARG A 17 23.33 14.48 2.63
N ILE A 18 22.95 13.35 2.03
CA ILE A 18 23.46 12.05 2.47
C ILE A 18 24.97 11.96 2.24
N LEU A 19 25.46 12.42 1.09
CA LEU A 19 26.88 12.39 0.78
C LEU A 19 27.69 13.30 1.69
N ASP A 20 27.22 14.52 1.95
CA ASP A 20 27.84 15.47 2.88
C ASP A 20 27.97 14.86 4.29
N ALA A 21 26.90 14.22 4.78
CA ALA A 21 26.89 13.59 6.10
C ALA A 21 27.85 12.38 6.23
N HIS A 22 28.27 11.81 5.10
CA HIS A 22 29.21 10.67 5.04
C HIS A 22 30.59 11.07 4.51
N SER A 23 30.85 12.37 4.33
CA SER A 23 32.17 12.85 3.93
C SER A 23 33.21 12.50 4.99
N GLY A 24 34.34 11.92 4.58
CA GLY A 24 35.41 11.47 5.46
C GLY A 24 35.10 10.20 6.27
N ARG A 25 33.94 9.56 6.08
CA ARG A 25 33.61 8.27 6.70
C ARG A 25 34.02 7.09 5.81
N ALA A 26 33.99 5.89 6.38
CA ALA A 26 34.32 4.68 5.65
C ALA A 26 33.24 4.39 4.57
N PRO A 27 33.61 3.92 3.35
CA PRO A 27 32.65 3.66 2.28
C PRO A 27 31.52 2.69 2.66
N GLU A 28 31.81 1.73 3.53
CA GLU A 28 30.87 0.74 4.06
C GLU A 28 29.73 1.39 4.89
N ASP A 29 29.98 2.52 5.54
CA ASP A 29 28.95 3.22 6.32
C ASP A 29 27.82 3.69 5.42
N LEU A 30 28.16 4.27 4.26
CA LEU A 30 27.17 4.69 3.26
C LEU A 30 26.44 3.47 2.67
N ALA A 31 27.15 2.36 2.42
CA ALA A 31 26.58 1.14 1.86
C ALA A 31 25.52 0.49 2.78
N ARG A 32 25.65 0.70 4.09
CA ARG A 32 24.74 0.20 5.13
C ARG A 32 23.47 1.03 5.26
N VAL A 33 23.45 2.27 4.78
CA VAL A 33 22.26 3.13 4.78
C VAL A 33 21.16 2.51 3.93
N ARG A 34 19.94 2.49 4.47
CA ARG A 34 18.74 1.99 3.81
C ARG A 34 17.86 3.18 3.43
N ILE A 35 17.61 3.36 2.13
CA ILE A 35 16.77 4.44 1.62
C ILE A 35 15.49 3.83 1.06
N LEU A 36 14.37 4.03 1.75
CA LEU A 36 13.05 3.59 1.34
C LEU A 36 12.38 4.68 0.49
N VAL A 37 12.03 4.36 -0.76
CA VAL A 37 11.39 5.29 -1.69
C VAL A 37 10.01 4.80 -2.16
N ASN A 38 9.17 5.72 -2.59
CA ASN A 38 7.78 5.42 -2.97
C ASN A 38 7.60 4.81 -4.36
N SER A 39 8.60 4.86 -5.24
CA SER A 39 8.45 4.40 -6.63
C SER A 39 9.76 3.92 -7.26
N ARG A 40 9.66 3.04 -8.26
CA ARG A 40 10.83 2.59 -9.05
C ARG A 40 11.50 3.72 -9.80
N ARG A 41 10.73 4.73 -10.24
CA ARG A 41 11.28 5.93 -10.88
C ARG A 41 12.18 6.68 -9.90
N MET A 42 11.71 6.87 -8.66
CA MET A 42 12.49 7.50 -7.59
C MET A 42 13.75 6.70 -7.26
N GLN A 43 13.61 5.37 -7.11
CA GLN A 43 14.73 4.47 -6.86
C GLN A 43 15.84 4.59 -7.92
N ARG A 44 15.46 4.56 -9.20
CA ARG A 44 16.39 4.76 -10.31
C ARG A 44 17.03 6.15 -10.29
N ARG A 45 16.26 7.19 -9.97
CA ARG A 45 16.77 8.57 -9.87
C ARG A 45 17.83 8.68 -8.77
N PHE A 46 17.55 8.20 -7.57
CA PHE A 46 18.52 8.15 -6.46
C PHE A 46 19.79 7.37 -6.87
N ALA A 47 19.63 6.17 -7.44
CA ALA A 47 20.76 5.36 -7.89
C ALA A 47 21.62 6.08 -8.95
N SER A 48 20.98 6.78 -9.90
CA SER A 48 21.68 7.55 -10.93
C SER A 48 22.46 8.73 -10.36
N LEU A 49 21.89 9.42 -9.37
CA LEU A 49 22.51 10.58 -8.72
C LEU A 49 23.74 10.14 -7.91
N PHE A 50 23.63 9.09 -7.09
CA PHE A 50 24.79 8.55 -6.38
C PHE A 50 25.93 8.12 -7.31
N ARG A 51 25.60 7.52 -8.46
CA ARG A 51 26.60 7.14 -9.48
C ARG A 51 27.26 8.35 -10.13
N ALA A 52 26.49 9.40 -10.43
CA ALA A 52 27.00 10.63 -11.01
C ALA A 52 27.95 11.38 -10.06
N SER A 53 27.81 11.19 -8.75
CA SER A 53 28.71 11.76 -7.74
C SER A 53 30.08 11.08 -7.67
N GLY A 54 30.37 10.07 -8.50
CA GLY A 54 31.67 9.38 -8.58
C GLY A 54 31.68 7.98 -7.93
N PRO A 55 32.80 7.24 -8.06
CA PRO A 55 32.91 5.85 -7.63
C PRO A 55 32.70 5.68 -6.11
N ARG A 56 31.75 4.84 -5.72
CA ARG A 56 31.39 4.58 -4.32
C ARG A 56 30.58 3.30 -4.16
N LEU A 57 30.55 2.76 -2.94
CA LEU A 57 29.52 1.80 -2.56
C LEU A 57 28.16 2.51 -2.44
N LEU A 58 27.12 1.90 -2.98
CA LEU A 58 25.78 2.48 -3.00
C LEU A 58 25.01 2.10 -1.73
N PRO A 59 24.20 3.02 -1.18
CA PRO A 59 23.24 2.65 -0.16
C PRO A 59 22.21 1.65 -0.70
N ARG A 60 21.52 0.95 0.20
CA ARG A 60 20.43 0.05 -0.14
C ARG A 60 19.17 0.86 -0.44
N ILE A 61 18.91 1.14 -1.71
CA ILE A 61 17.70 1.85 -2.14
C ILE A 61 16.58 0.84 -2.42
N LEU A 62 15.56 0.83 -1.56
CA LEU A 62 14.45 -0.13 -1.57
C LEU A 62 13.12 0.59 -1.81
N LEU A 63 12.13 -0.12 -2.36
CA LEU A 63 10.77 0.43 -2.37
C LEU A 63 10.11 0.24 -1.01
N VAL A 64 9.33 1.22 -0.57
CA VAL A 64 8.50 1.10 0.65
C VAL A 64 7.53 -0.09 0.60
N THR A 65 7.16 -0.52 -0.62
CA THR A 65 6.27 -1.67 -0.86
C THR A 65 6.99 -3.02 -0.88
N GLU A 66 8.33 -3.06 -0.93
CA GLU A 66 9.11 -4.29 -0.96
C GLU A 66 9.34 -4.81 0.47
N ILE A 67 8.26 -5.11 1.19
CA ILE A 67 8.26 -5.47 2.61
C ILE A 67 9.22 -6.63 2.89
N GLU A 68 9.22 -7.68 2.07
CA GLU A 68 10.10 -8.84 2.24
C GLU A 68 11.59 -8.49 2.08
N ARG A 69 11.93 -7.40 1.38
CA ARG A 69 13.31 -6.88 1.30
C ARG A 69 13.64 -5.96 2.47
N ILE A 70 12.63 -5.31 3.05
CA ILE A 70 12.78 -4.46 4.24
C ILE A 70 12.97 -5.35 5.48
N LEU A 71 12.23 -6.43 5.61
CA LEU A 71 12.39 -7.41 6.68
C LEU A 71 12.50 -8.82 6.06
N PRO A 72 13.72 -9.29 5.78
CA PRO A 72 13.95 -10.63 5.26
C PRO A 72 13.39 -11.70 6.21
N GLY A 73 12.75 -12.73 5.65
CA GLY A 73 12.16 -13.82 6.44
C GLY A 73 10.80 -13.49 7.07
N ILE A 74 10.22 -12.32 6.77
CA ILE A 74 8.86 -11.99 7.18
C ILE A 74 7.87 -13.03 6.61
N ASP A 75 7.12 -13.66 7.50
CA ASP A 75 6.03 -14.55 7.11
C ASP A 75 4.80 -13.71 6.72
N LEU A 76 4.47 -13.68 5.45
CA LEU A 76 3.25 -13.10 4.92
C LEU A 76 2.51 -14.18 4.13
N PRO A 77 1.16 -14.19 4.11
CA PRO A 77 0.34 -15.17 3.37
C PRO A 77 0.66 -15.27 1.87
N ARG A 78 -0.21 -15.76 0.99
CA ARG A 78 -0.02 -15.51 -0.46
C ARG A 78 -0.94 -14.37 -0.90
N PRO A 79 -0.49 -13.48 -1.81
CA PRO A 79 -1.40 -12.50 -2.38
C PRO A 79 -2.45 -13.21 -3.23
N VAL A 80 -3.70 -12.82 -3.06
CA VAL A 80 -4.80 -13.26 -3.94
C VAL A 80 -4.58 -12.67 -5.33
N SER A 81 -4.85 -13.46 -6.37
CA SER A 81 -4.72 -12.98 -7.75
C SER A 81 -5.72 -11.85 -8.00
N ARG A 82 -5.23 -10.72 -8.53
CA ARG A 82 -6.09 -9.58 -8.91
C ARG A 82 -7.20 -9.98 -9.87
N LEU A 83 -6.88 -10.87 -10.82
CA LEU A 83 -7.86 -11.38 -11.78
C LEU A 83 -8.92 -12.25 -11.08
N ARG A 84 -8.49 -13.13 -10.15
CA ARG A 84 -9.41 -13.96 -9.36
C ARG A 84 -10.39 -13.07 -8.60
N ARG A 85 -9.88 -12.08 -7.85
CA ARG A 85 -10.70 -11.09 -7.14
C ARG A 85 -11.71 -10.39 -8.04
N GLN A 86 -11.25 -9.89 -9.19
CA GLN A 86 -12.12 -9.20 -10.14
C GLN A 86 -13.24 -10.11 -10.67
N LEU A 87 -12.93 -11.36 -10.99
CA LEU A 87 -13.92 -12.33 -11.48
C LEU A 87 -14.91 -12.75 -10.39
N GLU A 88 -14.45 -12.98 -9.16
CA GLU A 88 -15.31 -13.33 -8.03
C GLU A 88 -16.26 -12.19 -7.68
N LEU A 89 -15.77 -10.95 -7.57
CA LEU A 89 -16.61 -9.77 -7.36
C LEU A 89 -17.61 -9.56 -8.51
N ALA A 90 -17.19 -9.77 -9.76
CA ALA A 90 -18.10 -9.69 -10.91
C ALA A 90 -19.21 -10.75 -10.86
N GLN A 91 -18.89 -11.98 -10.47
CA GLN A 91 -19.88 -13.06 -10.31
C GLN A 91 -20.86 -12.77 -9.18
N LEU A 92 -20.38 -12.32 -8.02
CA LEU A 92 -21.24 -11.96 -6.89
C LEU A 92 -22.15 -10.78 -7.24
N THR A 93 -21.62 -9.78 -7.95
CA THR A 93 -22.39 -8.62 -8.42
C THR A 93 -23.45 -9.02 -9.44
N ALA A 94 -23.09 -9.86 -10.41
CA ALA A 94 -24.04 -10.35 -11.41
C ALA A 94 -25.19 -11.14 -10.76
N ARG A 95 -24.88 -12.03 -9.81
CA ARG A 95 -25.91 -12.79 -9.07
C ARG A 95 -26.86 -11.89 -8.29
N LEU A 96 -26.35 -10.83 -7.67
CA LEU A 96 -27.19 -9.85 -6.96
C LEU A 96 -28.12 -9.11 -7.93
N VAL A 97 -27.59 -8.67 -9.08
CA VAL A 97 -28.38 -7.97 -10.11
C VAL A 97 -29.43 -8.88 -10.75
N ASP A 98 -29.10 -10.15 -10.99
CA ASP A 98 -30.06 -11.13 -11.52
C ASP A 98 -31.18 -11.43 -10.51
N ALA A 99 -30.86 -11.49 -9.22
CA ALA A 99 -31.83 -11.71 -8.15
C ALA A 99 -32.70 -10.46 -7.87
N GLU A 100 -32.12 -9.27 -8.02
CA GLU A 100 -32.80 -7.98 -7.81
C GLU A 100 -32.56 -7.01 -8.98
N PRO A 101 -33.29 -7.16 -10.11
CA PRO A 101 -33.09 -6.34 -11.31
C PRO A 101 -33.30 -4.83 -11.10
N ASP A 102 -34.06 -4.45 -10.07
CA ASP A 102 -34.33 -3.05 -9.71
C ASP A 102 -33.11 -2.34 -9.09
N LEU A 103 -32.08 -3.08 -8.65
CA LEU A 103 -30.86 -2.49 -8.07
C LEU A 103 -29.96 -1.85 -9.12
N ALA A 104 -29.79 -2.52 -10.26
CA ALA A 104 -28.96 -2.04 -11.36
C ALA A 104 -29.27 -2.78 -12.66
N HIS A 105 -28.95 -2.17 -13.80
CA HIS A 105 -29.04 -2.83 -15.09
C HIS A 105 -27.97 -3.95 -15.21
N PRO A 106 -28.26 -5.13 -15.80
CA PRO A 106 -27.29 -6.24 -15.92
C PRO A 106 -25.96 -5.83 -16.58
N ALA A 107 -26.02 -4.95 -17.58
CA ALA A 107 -24.82 -4.41 -18.23
C ALA A 107 -23.89 -3.62 -17.28
N ALA A 108 -24.37 -3.16 -16.13
CA ALA A 108 -23.59 -2.42 -15.15
C ALA A 108 -22.81 -3.33 -14.18
N ALA A 109 -23.08 -4.64 -14.14
CA ALA A 109 -22.50 -5.55 -13.14
C ALA A 109 -20.96 -5.52 -13.11
N VAL A 110 -20.31 -5.46 -14.28
CA VAL A 110 -18.84 -5.39 -14.36
C VAL A 110 -18.31 -4.06 -13.83
N SER A 111 -18.96 -2.94 -14.15
CA SER A 111 -18.56 -1.61 -13.66
C SER A 111 -18.74 -1.50 -12.14
N LEU A 112 -19.84 -2.04 -11.62
CA LEU A 112 -20.12 -2.11 -10.19
C LEU A 112 -19.10 -2.99 -9.46
N ALA A 113 -18.75 -4.15 -10.01
CA ALA A 113 -17.69 -5.00 -9.44
C ALA A 113 -16.33 -4.30 -9.38
N ASN A 114 -15.96 -3.50 -10.38
CA ASN A 114 -14.74 -2.69 -10.35
C ASN A 114 -14.79 -1.61 -9.26
N SER A 115 -15.96 -1.01 -9.05
CA SER A 115 -16.17 -0.02 -7.99
C SER A 115 -16.07 -0.66 -6.60
N LEU A 116 -16.67 -1.84 -6.40
CA LEU A 116 -16.54 -2.63 -5.19
C LEU A 116 -15.10 -3.09 -4.93
N ALA A 117 -14.37 -3.48 -5.97
CA ALA A 117 -12.96 -3.79 -5.86
C ALA A 117 -12.17 -2.56 -5.37
N SER A 118 -12.42 -1.38 -5.93
CA SER A 118 -11.74 -0.15 -5.50
C SER A 118 -12.06 0.20 -4.05
N LEU A 119 -13.33 0.09 -3.65
CA LEU A 119 -13.74 0.31 -2.26
C LEU A 119 -13.08 -0.67 -1.29
N LEU A 120 -13.01 -1.95 -1.65
CA LEU A 120 -12.36 -2.95 -0.83
C LEU A 120 -10.85 -2.67 -0.66
N ASP A 121 -10.18 -2.14 -1.69
CA ASP A 121 -8.78 -1.69 -1.56
C ASP A 121 -8.63 -0.55 -0.54
N GLU A 122 -9.60 0.38 -0.50
CA GLU A 122 -9.61 1.48 0.47
C GLU A 122 -9.86 0.97 1.90
N ILE A 123 -10.90 0.15 2.10
CA ILE A 123 -11.25 -0.46 3.40
C ILE A 123 -10.06 -1.23 3.98
N GLN A 124 -9.43 -2.10 3.18
CA GLN A 124 -8.27 -2.88 3.61
C GLN A 124 -7.03 -2.02 3.84
N GLY A 125 -6.81 -1.01 2.98
CA GLY A 125 -5.70 -0.08 3.12
C GLY A 125 -5.77 0.75 4.41
N GLU A 126 -6.97 1.13 4.81
CA GLU A 126 -7.25 1.85 6.06
C GLU A 126 -7.41 0.92 7.27
N GLY A 127 -7.53 -0.40 7.05
CA GLY A 127 -7.68 -1.41 8.10
C GLY A 127 -9.04 -1.36 8.78
N ILE A 128 -10.07 -0.97 8.03
CA ILE A 128 -11.45 -0.93 8.48
C ILE A 128 -12.04 -2.34 8.27
N ALA A 129 -12.77 -2.85 9.25
CA ALA A 129 -13.49 -4.11 9.08
C ALA A 129 -14.72 -3.87 8.17
N PRO A 130 -15.07 -4.79 7.24
CA PRO A 130 -16.26 -4.65 6.39
C PRO A 130 -17.55 -4.38 7.19
N GLU A 131 -17.66 -4.95 8.39
CA GLU A 131 -18.80 -4.77 9.30
C GLU A 131 -18.93 -3.32 9.78
N GLN A 132 -17.80 -2.61 9.96
CA GLN A 132 -17.83 -1.20 10.37
C GLN A 132 -18.43 -0.32 9.27
N VAL A 133 -18.21 -0.66 8.00
CA VAL A 133 -18.80 0.05 6.86
C VAL A 133 -20.32 -0.12 6.85
N ARG A 134 -20.82 -1.29 7.26
CA ARG A 134 -22.28 -1.54 7.39
C ARG A 134 -22.92 -0.69 8.48
N THR A 135 -22.18 -0.38 9.54
CA THR A 135 -22.68 0.44 10.66
C THR A 135 -22.66 1.95 10.39
N LEU A 136 -22.22 2.37 9.19
CA LEU A 136 -22.28 3.78 8.81
C LEU A 136 -23.73 4.19 8.59
N GLU A 137 -24.30 4.89 9.57
CA GLU A 137 -25.61 5.54 9.44
C GLU A 137 -25.48 6.80 8.58
N ILE A 138 -25.83 6.68 7.30
CA ILE A 138 -25.88 7.82 6.38
C ILE A 138 -27.34 8.28 6.24
N GLY A 139 -27.90 8.90 7.29
CA GLY A 139 -29.19 9.62 7.29
C GLY A 139 -30.45 8.84 6.83
N ASP A 140 -31.56 9.01 7.54
CA ASP A 140 -32.72 8.10 7.46
C ASP A 140 -33.44 7.95 6.09
N ASP A 141 -33.24 8.83 5.09
CA ASP A 141 -34.12 8.89 3.92
C ASP A 141 -33.48 8.56 2.55
N SER A 142 -32.27 8.00 2.51
CA SER A 142 -31.66 7.63 1.23
C SER A 142 -31.98 6.18 0.83
N LEU A 143 -33.03 5.99 0.02
CA LEU A 143 -33.26 4.73 -0.73
C LEU A 143 -31.99 4.28 -1.49
N HIS A 144 -31.15 5.22 -1.92
CA HIS A 144 -29.87 4.92 -2.56
C HIS A 144 -28.84 4.31 -1.60
N TRP A 145 -28.84 4.70 -0.32
CA TRP A 145 -27.95 4.10 0.69
C TRP A 145 -28.33 2.66 0.98
N GLN A 146 -29.62 2.37 1.13
CA GLN A 146 -30.11 1.01 1.33
C GLN A 146 -29.74 0.08 0.16
N ARG A 147 -29.80 0.60 -1.08
CA ARG A 147 -29.33 -0.14 -2.27
C ARG A 147 -27.82 -0.36 -2.25
N SER A 148 -27.03 0.65 -1.87
CA SER A 148 -25.58 0.54 -1.73
C SER A 148 -25.17 -0.50 -0.67
N LEU A 149 -25.88 -0.57 0.46
CA LEU A 149 -25.62 -1.58 1.50
C LEU A 149 -25.68 -3.02 0.97
N LYS A 150 -26.61 -3.33 0.06
CA LYS A 150 -26.68 -4.67 -0.57
C LYS A 150 -25.44 -5.00 -1.40
N PHE A 151 -24.88 -4.01 -2.10
CA PHE A 151 -23.60 -4.19 -2.79
C PHE A 151 -22.43 -4.27 -1.80
N LEU A 152 -22.49 -3.60 -0.65
CA LEU A 152 -21.47 -3.73 0.40
C LEU A 152 -21.47 -5.13 1.03
N ASP A 153 -22.60 -5.83 1.07
CA ASP A 153 -22.64 -7.23 1.54
C ASP A 153 -21.83 -8.19 0.67
N ILE A 154 -21.64 -7.88 -0.61
CA ILE A 154 -20.73 -8.62 -1.50
C ILE A 154 -19.30 -8.54 -0.96
N VAL A 155 -18.90 -7.39 -0.40
CA VAL A 155 -17.55 -7.21 0.14
C VAL A 155 -17.30 -8.15 1.32
N GLY A 156 -18.24 -8.21 2.27
CA GLY A 156 -18.15 -9.14 3.41
C GLY A 156 -18.09 -10.59 2.93
N THR A 157 -19.02 -10.98 2.05
CA THR A 157 -19.07 -12.33 1.47
C THR A 157 -17.77 -12.73 0.77
N TYR A 158 -17.20 -11.81 -0.01
CA TYR A 158 -15.92 -12.03 -0.67
C TYR A 158 -14.78 -12.21 0.33
N VAL A 159 -14.67 -11.33 1.32
CA VAL A 159 -13.60 -11.41 2.35
C VAL A 159 -13.69 -12.74 3.09
N GLU A 160 -14.89 -13.18 3.48
CA GLU A 160 -15.11 -14.50 4.10
C GLU A 160 -14.65 -15.65 3.19
N SER A 161 -15.01 -15.62 1.90
CA SER A 161 -14.63 -16.68 0.95
C SER A 161 -13.12 -16.83 0.74
N VAL A 162 -12.37 -15.74 0.96
CA VAL A 162 -10.93 -15.70 0.74
C VAL A 162 -10.14 -15.90 2.04
N SER A 163 -10.80 -15.89 3.20
CA SER A 163 -10.20 -15.92 4.55
C SER A 163 -9.35 -17.15 4.88
N GLY A 164 -9.21 -18.14 3.99
CA GLY A 164 -8.25 -19.25 4.11
C GLY A 164 -7.23 -19.37 2.97
N ASP A 165 -7.44 -18.65 1.87
CA ASP A 165 -6.68 -18.82 0.61
C ASP A 165 -5.54 -17.81 0.46
N GLY A 166 -5.56 -16.73 1.24
CA GLY A 166 -4.55 -15.68 1.20
C GLY A 166 -5.07 -14.34 1.67
N LEU A 167 -4.34 -13.28 1.33
CA LEU A 167 -4.77 -11.91 1.55
C LEU A 167 -4.74 -11.14 0.24
N ASP A 168 -5.71 -10.26 0.07
CA ASP A 168 -5.66 -9.26 -0.98
C ASP A 168 -4.43 -8.36 -0.84
N PHE A 169 -4.07 -7.67 -1.93
CA PHE A 169 -2.85 -6.89 -2.01
C PHE A 169 -2.74 -5.82 -0.92
N GLU A 170 -3.80 -5.03 -0.68
CA GLU A 170 -3.77 -3.96 0.32
C GLU A 170 -3.76 -4.51 1.76
N ALA A 171 -4.59 -5.52 2.05
CA ALA A 171 -4.58 -6.20 3.36
C ALA A 171 -3.20 -6.83 3.66
N ARG A 172 -2.62 -7.53 2.69
CA ARG A 172 -1.26 -8.09 2.79
C ARG A 172 -0.24 -6.99 3.06
N ARG A 173 -0.30 -5.89 2.30
CA ARG A 173 0.64 -4.78 2.42
C ARG A 173 0.56 -4.15 3.81
N ARG A 174 -0.65 -3.92 4.32
CA ARG A 174 -0.90 -3.42 5.67
C ARG A 174 -0.30 -4.36 6.72
N LEU A 175 -0.61 -5.65 6.67
CA LEU A 175 -0.02 -6.66 7.58
C LEU A 175 1.51 -6.63 7.53
N GLY A 176 2.08 -6.47 6.34
CA GLY A 176 3.51 -6.31 6.16
C GLY A 176 4.09 -5.10 6.89
N VAL A 177 3.45 -3.93 6.77
CA VAL A 177 3.86 -2.71 7.48
C VAL A 177 3.73 -2.87 8.99
N GLU A 178 2.63 -3.47 9.47
CA GLU A 178 2.41 -3.74 10.90
C GLU A 178 3.52 -4.66 11.46
N LYS A 179 3.83 -5.75 10.77
CA LYS A 179 4.91 -6.67 11.16
C LYS A 179 6.30 -6.02 11.12
N VAL A 180 6.62 -5.22 10.10
CA VAL A 180 7.88 -4.45 10.05
C VAL A 180 7.96 -3.49 11.22
N SER A 181 6.89 -2.76 11.50
CA SER A 181 6.84 -1.78 12.59
C SER A 181 7.02 -2.45 13.95
N ALA A 182 6.33 -3.57 14.19
CA ALA A 182 6.48 -4.34 15.42
C ALA A 182 7.89 -4.91 15.57
N ALA A 183 8.48 -5.46 14.50
CA ALA A 183 9.85 -5.97 14.52
C ALA A 183 10.85 -4.86 14.85
N TRP A 184 10.74 -3.69 14.21
CA TRP A 184 11.65 -2.57 14.45
C TRP A 184 11.44 -1.88 15.80
N ALA A 185 10.25 -1.97 16.39
CA ALA A 185 10.02 -1.49 17.75
C ALA A 185 10.75 -2.37 18.78
N SER A 186 10.86 -3.68 18.53
CA SER A 186 11.56 -4.62 19.41
C SER A 186 13.06 -4.72 19.14
N ASP A 187 13.47 -4.72 17.87
CA ASP A 187 14.85 -4.85 17.41
C ASP A 187 15.08 -3.85 16.27
N PRO A 188 15.37 -2.58 16.60
CA PRO A 188 15.55 -1.54 15.59
C PRO A 188 16.80 -1.82 14.75
N PRO A 189 16.77 -1.50 13.43
CA PRO A 189 17.96 -1.64 12.59
C PRO A 189 19.16 -0.90 13.17
N ASP A 190 20.31 -1.55 13.17
CA ASP A 190 21.61 -0.98 13.58
C ASP A 190 22.21 -0.02 12.53
N THR A 191 21.52 0.16 11.40
CA THR A 191 21.90 1.06 10.32
C THR A 191 20.86 2.15 10.07
N PRO A 192 21.25 3.32 9.55
CA PRO A 192 20.30 4.39 9.25
C PRO A 192 19.24 3.95 8.23
N VAL A 193 17.97 4.19 8.56
CA VAL A 193 16.83 4.03 7.65
C VAL A 193 16.27 5.42 7.31
N ILE A 194 16.25 5.76 6.03
CA ILE A 194 15.74 7.01 5.49
C ILE A 194 14.51 6.71 4.66
N ILE A 195 13.37 7.29 5.02
CA ILE A 195 12.14 7.21 4.20
C ILE A 195 12.04 8.50 3.38
N ALA A 196 12.17 8.38 2.05
CA ALA A 196 12.20 9.51 1.14
C ALA A 196 10.99 9.48 0.19
N GLY A 197 10.20 10.56 0.21
CA GLY A 197 9.03 10.72 -0.66
C GLY A 197 7.77 9.98 -0.19
N SER A 198 7.63 9.71 1.11
CA SER A 198 6.32 9.36 1.68
C SER A 198 5.45 10.62 1.68
N THR A 199 4.37 10.63 0.89
CA THR A 199 3.40 11.73 0.88
C THR A 199 2.33 11.58 1.96
N GLY A 200 2.40 10.56 2.82
CA GLY A 200 1.40 10.30 3.87
C GLY A 200 -0.04 10.13 3.35
N SER A 201 -0.22 9.87 2.05
CA SER A 201 -1.54 9.86 1.40
C SER A 201 -2.36 8.60 1.72
N ARG A 202 -1.81 7.65 2.47
CA ARG A 202 -2.50 6.49 3.01
C ARG A 202 -2.15 6.37 4.49
N THR A 203 -3.06 5.88 5.30
CA THR A 203 -2.80 5.74 6.76
C THR A 203 -1.58 4.87 7.05
N THR A 204 -1.34 3.84 6.25
CA THR A 204 -0.14 2.98 6.34
C THR A 204 1.20 3.69 6.04
N THR A 205 1.17 4.91 5.50
CA THR A 205 2.37 5.73 5.22
C THR A 205 2.33 7.10 5.89
N ARG A 206 1.33 7.39 6.74
CA ARG A 206 1.29 8.58 7.59
C ARG A 206 2.36 8.49 8.67
N MET A 207 3.16 9.55 8.78
CA MET A 207 4.14 9.77 9.85
C MET A 207 3.55 10.67 10.92
#